data_AF-A0A015I9M1-F1
#
_entry.id   AF-A0A015I9M1-F1
#
_cell.length_a   1.000
_cell.length_b   1.000
_cell.length_c   1.000
_cell.angle_alpha   90.00
_cell.angle_beta   90.00
_cell.angle_gamma   90.00
#
_symmetry.space_group_name_H-M   'P 1'
#
loop_
_entity.id
_entity.type
_entity.pdbx_description
1 polymer ?
#
loop_
_entity_poly.entity_id
_entity_poly.type
_entity_poly.pdbx_seq_one_letter_code
_entity_poly.pdbx_strand_id
1 'polypeptide(L)'
;MWVWILISLNEFEIGKFWDVIFDQESYVLWQGFEDFNMRFWVLRLQLFKVLYETVTLENLFRGAYYGNLTFLDHRFHLPTMEKYYVELGYQYPYTMQNEHLSLGTVFKNGEGAPWDIFFFLDNYLIAIQVKSSNVTAGQPQTLSKGLVDKEYNKVNDAFEVMKKSFESESPIKHWVLFICTNEPKTTL
;
A
#
# COMPACT_ATOMS: atom_id res chain seq x y z
N MET A 1 -9.26 9.37 -16.32
CA MET A 1 -10.62 9.77 -16.74
C MET A 1 -11.55 10.03 -15.54
N TRP A 2 -11.83 9.05 -14.67
CA TRP A 2 -12.70 9.24 -13.48
C TRP A 2 -12.21 10.33 -12.50
N VAL A 3 -10.91 10.36 -12.24
CA VAL A 3 -10.27 11.36 -11.37
C VAL A 3 -10.33 12.78 -11.94
N TRP A 4 -10.13 12.94 -13.25
CA TRP A 4 -10.08 14.24 -13.91
C TRP A 4 -11.45 14.94 -13.87
N ILE A 5 -12.52 14.15 -13.94
CA ILE A 5 -13.92 14.62 -13.81
C ILE A 5 -14.18 15.20 -12.42
N LEU A 6 -13.64 14.59 -11.35
CA LEU A 6 -13.85 15.04 -9.96
C LEU A 6 -13.08 16.33 -9.61
N ILE A 7 -11.86 16.49 -10.11
CA ILE A 7 -11.01 17.68 -9.86
C ILE A 7 -11.59 18.93 -10.55
N SER A 8 -12.31 18.77 -11.67
CA SER A 8 -12.98 19.89 -12.34
C SER A 8 -14.17 20.47 -11.54
N LEU A 9 -14.68 19.73 -10.55
CA LEU A 9 -15.87 20.11 -9.78
C LEU A 9 -15.58 20.78 -8.44
N ASN A 10 -14.36 20.66 -7.90
CA ASN A 10 -13.94 21.31 -6.65
C ASN A 10 -12.50 21.83 -6.82
N GLU A 11 -12.19 23.04 -6.36
CA GLU A 11 -10.80 23.56 -6.29
C GLU A 11 -9.96 22.67 -5.35
N PHE A 12 -9.36 21.62 -5.93
CA PHE A 12 -8.64 20.59 -5.19
C PHE A 12 -7.15 20.91 -5.21
N GLU A 13 -6.63 21.62 -4.20
CA GLU A 13 -5.21 21.99 -4.09
C GLU A 13 -4.24 20.78 -4.15
N ILE A 14 -4.70 19.60 -3.75
CA ILE A 14 -3.97 18.32 -3.82
C ILE A 14 -3.71 17.87 -5.27
N GLY A 15 -4.36 18.51 -6.25
CA GLY A 15 -4.14 18.28 -7.68
C GLY A 15 -2.70 18.45 -8.15
N LYS A 16 -1.87 19.20 -7.42
CA LYS A 16 -0.43 19.37 -7.71
C LYS A 16 0.37 18.06 -7.61
N PHE A 17 -0.15 17.05 -6.90
CA PHE A 17 0.49 15.74 -6.79
C PHE A 17 0.47 14.97 -8.12
N TRP A 18 -0.44 15.30 -9.03
CA TRP A 18 -0.61 14.65 -10.34
C TRP A 18 0.47 15.00 -11.35
N ASP A 19 0.94 16.24 -11.34
CA ASP A 19 1.95 16.72 -12.30
C ASP A 19 3.25 15.90 -12.20
N VAL A 20 3.47 15.22 -11.07
CA VAL A 20 4.65 14.38 -10.81
C VAL A 20 4.38 12.89 -11.02
N ILE A 21 3.12 12.43 -11.11
CA ILE A 21 2.77 11.00 -11.28
C ILE A 21 2.85 10.56 -12.75
N PHE A 22 2.55 11.44 -13.69
CA PHE A 22 2.42 11.12 -15.11
C PHE A 22 3.47 11.83 -15.97
N ASP A 23 4.75 11.45 -15.84
CA ASP A 23 5.72 11.66 -16.91
C ASP A 23 5.54 10.54 -17.95
N GLN A 24 4.81 10.84 -19.02
CA GLN A 24 4.50 9.89 -20.10
C GLN A 24 5.73 9.47 -20.92
N GLU A 25 6.88 10.14 -20.74
CA GLU A 25 8.11 9.87 -21.48
C GLU A 25 9.14 9.08 -20.67
N SER A 26 8.87 8.82 -19.38
CA SER A 26 9.84 8.17 -18.49
C SER A 26 9.79 6.64 -18.52
N TYR A 27 10.97 6.01 -18.68
CA TYR A 27 11.15 4.59 -18.37
C TYR A 27 11.08 4.40 -16.85
N VAL A 28 10.03 3.75 -16.37
CA VAL A 28 9.84 3.49 -14.93
C VAL A 28 10.87 2.44 -14.47
N LEU A 29 11.99 2.89 -13.90
CA LEU A 29 12.92 2.04 -13.16
C LEU A 29 12.21 1.43 -11.93
N TRP A 30 12.75 0.33 -11.37
CA TRP A 30 12.16 -0.32 -10.19
C TRP A 30 11.84 0.66 -9.05
N GLN A 31 12.76 1.60 -8.77
CA GLN A 31 12.55 2.67 -7.79
C GLN A 31 11.39 3.60 -8.18
N GLY A 32 11.21 3.86 -9.48
CA GLY A 32 10.06 4.60 -10.00
C GLY A 32 8.75 3.83 -9.88
N PHE A 33 8.78 2.49 -9.91
CA PHE A 33 7.56 1.68 -9.74
C PHE A 33 7.11 1.65 -8.28
N GLU A 34 8.04 1.57 -7.33
CA GLU A 34 7.71 1.74 -5.91
C GLU A 34 7.21 3.15 -5.59
N ASP A 35 7.90 4.18 -6.07
CA ASP A 35 7.48 5.58 -5.90
C ASP A 35 6.09 5.83 -6.51
N PHE A 36 5.84 5.29 -7.71
CA PHE A 36 4.53 5.33 -8.33
C PHE A 36 3.46 4.68 -7.46
N ASN A 37 3.70 3.48 -6.93
CA ASN A 37 2.73 2.78 -6.08
C ASN A 37 2.47 3.54 -4.77
N MET A 38 3.52 4.10 -4.15
CA MET A 38 3.38 4.93 -2.96
C MET A 38 2.48 6.13 -3.24
N ARG A 39 2.78 6.89 -4.31
CA ARG A 39 1.98 8.05 -4.72
C ARG A 39 0.54 7.69 -5.08
N PHE A 40 0.35 6.57 -5.76
CA PHE A 40 -0.97 6.03 -6.09
C PHE A 40 -1.80 5.76 -4.83
N TRP A 41 -1.20 5.18 -3.79
CA TRP A 41 -1.90 4.87 -2.53
C TRP A 41 -2.29 6.12 -1.76
N VAL A 42 -1.37 7.09 -1.63
CA VAL A 42 -1.65 8.40 -1.03
C VAL A 42 -2.90 9.00 -1.65
N LEU A 43 -2.86 9.09 -2.97
CA LEU A 43 -3.91 9.66 -3.77
C LEU A 43 -5.24 8.93 -3.60
N ARG A 44 -5.20 7.59 -3.68
CA ARG A 44 -6.41 6.77 -3.57
C ARG A 44 -7.09 7.02 -2.24
N LEU A 45 -6.32 7.00 -1.15
CA LEU A 45 -6.83 7.27 0.21
C LEU A 45 -7.41 8.70 0.33
N GLN A 46 -6.76 9.70 -0.27
CA GLN A 46 -7.25 11.08 -0.29
C GLN A 46 -8.58 11.21 -1.05
N LEU A 47 -8.71 10.60 -2.22
CA LEU A 47 -9.95 10.61 -2.98
C LEU A 47 -11.08 9.92 -2.21
N PHE A 48 -10.81 8.77 -1.60
CA PHE A 48 -11.81 8.11 -0.76
C PHE A 48 -12.21 8.98 0.44
N LYS A 49 -11.28 9.71 1.05
CA LYS A 49 -11.56 10.60 2.19
C LYS A 49 -12.50 11.76 1.82
N VAL A 50 -12.37 12.29 0.60
CA VAL A 50 -13.25 13.34 0.07
C VAL A 50 -14.64 12.81 -0.23
N LEU A 51 -14.71 11.60 -0.77
CA LEU A 51 -15.95 11.01 -1.28
C LEU A 51 -16.77 10.30 -0.21
N TYR A 52 -16.11 9.78 0.82
CA TYR A 52 -16.72 8.90 1.81
C TYR A 52 -16.18 9.16 3.22
N GLU A 53 -17.07 9.13 4.19
CA GLU A 53 -16.71 9.15 5.61
C GLU A 53 -16.04 7.82 6.03
N THR A 54 -16.54 6.71 5.47
CA THR A 54 -16.01 5.36 5.69
C THR A 54 -15.84 4.61 4.38
N VAL A 55 -14.82 3.74 4.29
CA VAL A 55 -14.56 2.90 3.11
C VAL A 55 -14.54 1.42 3.48
N THR A 56 -15.02 0.54 2.61
CA THR A 56 -14.85 -0.91 2.80
C THR A 56 -13.57 -1.39 2.12
N LEU A 57 -12.99 -2.54 2.53
CA LEU A 57 -11.84 -3.10 1.80
C LEU A 57 -12.22 -3.43 0.36
N GLU A 58 -13.45 -3.88 0.11
CA GLU A 58 -13.92 -4.11 -1.26
C GLU A 58 -13.83 -2.85 -2.12
N ASN A 59 -14.27 -1.71 -1.60
CA ASN A 59 -14.18 -0.45 -2.33
C ASN A 59 -12.73 0.04 -2.42
N LEU A 60 -11.99 -0.05 -1.32
CA LEU A 60 -10.59 0.36 -1.27
C LEU A 60 -9.72 -0.47 -2.22
N PHE A 61 -9.99 -1.75 -2.41
CA PHE A 61 -9.24 -2.64 -3.31
C PHE A 61 -10.00 -3.00 -4.58
N ARG A 62 -11.05 -2.24 -4.93
CA ARG A 62 -11.82 -2.47 -6.15
C ARG A 62 -10.89 -2.53 -7.36
N GLY A 63 -10.99 -3.62 -8.12
CA GLY A 63 -10.14 -3.93 -9.27
C GLY A 63 -8.97 -4.89 -8.97
N ALA A 64 -8.73 -5.21 -7.70
CA ALA A 64 -7.77 -6.24 -7.30
C ALA A 64 -8.36 -7.64 -7.40
N TYR A 65 -7.47 -8.63 -7.58
CA TYR A 65 -7.79 -10.03 -7.35
C TYR A 65 -7.51 -10.39 -5.91
N TYR A 66 -8.44 -11.08 -5.26
CA TYR A 66 -8.30 -11.51 -3.89
C TYR A 66 -8.83 -12.94 -3.72
N GLY A 67 -8.29 -13.64 -2.73
CA GLY A 67 -8.80 -14.95 -2.30
C GLY A 67 -10.13 -14.82 -1.55
N ASN A 68 -10.57 -15.89 -0.88
CA ASN A 68 -11.79 -15.84 -0.09
C ASN A 68 -11.59 -14.89 1.12
N LEU A 69 -12.29 -13.75 1.13
CA LEU A 69 -12.17 -12.73 2.17
C LEU A 69 -13.49 -12.62 2.94
N THR A 70 -13.51 -13.12 4.16
CA THR A 70 -14.66 -13.07 5.08
C THR A 70 -14.90 -11.70 5.73
N PHE A 71 -14.15 -10.67 5.31
CA PHE A 71 -14.06 -9.38 5.99
C PHE A 71 -14.12 -8.16 5.06
N LEU A 72 -14.58 -8.35 3.82
CA LEU A 72 -14.70 -7.28 2.82
C LEU A 72 -15.68 -6.17 3.21
N ASP A 73 -16.71 -6.51 3.99
CA ASP A 73 -17.77 -5.58 4.42
C ASP A 73 -17.36 -4.71 5.60
N HIS A 74 -16.18 -4.94 6.21
CA HIS A 74 -15.71 -4.09 7.30
C HIS A 74 -15.50 -2.67 6.80
N ARG A 75 -16.03 -1.69 7.53
CA ARG A 75 -15.97 -0.27 7.21
C ARG A 75 -14.89 0.40 8.03
N PHE A 76 -13.96 1.04 7.34
CA PHE A 76 -12.83 1.75 7.89
C PHE A 76 -13.10 3.23 7.91
N HIS A 77 -12.76 3.88 9.02
CA HIS A 77 -12.71 5.33 9.03
C HIS A 77 -11.42 5.77 8.34
N LEU A 78 -11.55 6.68 7.37
CA LEU A 78 -10.36 7.26 6.76
C LEU A 78 -9.84 8.35 7.70
N PRO A 79 -8.63 8.17 8.28
CA PRO A 79 -8.09 9.13 9.22
C PRO A 79 -7.79 10.46 8.53
N THR A 80 -7.78 11.54 9.31
CA THR A 80 -7.29 12.83 8.83
C THR A 80 -5.78 12.74 8.69
N MET A 81 -5.28 12.86 7.46
CA MET A 81 -3.84 12.78 7.21
C MET A 81 -3.16 14.11 7.55
N GLU A 82 -2.21 14.09 8.48
CA GLU A 82 -1.28 15.22 8.69
C GLU A 82 -0.13 15.20 7.68
N LYS A 83 0.29 14.00 7.25
CA LYS A 83 1.30 13.76 6.23
C LYS A 83 0.79 12.74 5.23
N TYR A 84 1.15 12.95 3.97
CA TYR A 84 0.72 12.10 2.87
C TYR A 84 1.53 10.81 2.80
N TYR A 85 2.86 10.92 2.85
CA TYR A 85 3.75 9.77 2.87
C TYR A 85 5.06 10.05 3.63
N VAL A 86 5.74 8.98 4.04
CA VAL A 86 7.05 9.02 4.72
C VAL A 86 7.90 7.85 4.23
N GLU A 87 9.16 8.11 3.89
CA GLU A 87 10.13 7.04 3.64
C GLU A 87 10.91 6.72 4.92
N LEU A 88 10.92 5.45 5.32
CA LEU A 88 11.64 4.97 6.48
C LEU A 88 13.09 4.65 6.09
N GLY A 89 14.04 5.19 6.86
CA GLY A 89 15.47 4.84 6.75
C GLY A 89 15.82 3.51 7.43
N TYR A 90 14.84 2.66 7.73
CA TYR A 90 14.99 1.45 8.54
C TYR A 90 13.93 0.39 8.19
N GLN A 91 14.11 -0.85 8.66
CA GLN A 91 13.25 -1.99 8.34
C GLN A 91 12.16 -2.20 9.40
N TYR A 92 10.99 -1.61 9.23
CA TYR A 92 9.85 -1.85 10.11
C TYR A 92 9.22 -3.24 9.82
N PRO A 93 8.89 -4.07 10.83
CA PRO A 93 8.92 -3.82 12.28
C PRO A 93 10.22 -4.32 12.96
N TYR A 94 11.21 -4.82 12.23
CA TYR A 94 12.38 -5.47 12.83
C TYR A 94 13.32 -4.52 13.55
N THR A 95 13.54 -3.33 13.01
CA THR A 95 14.45 -2.33 13.57
C THR A 95 13.68 -1.13 14.12
N MET A 96 12.48 -1.36 14.69
CA MET A 96 11.61 -0.32 15.25
C MET A 96 12.41 0.72 16.03
N GLN A 97 12.49 1.93 15.47
CA GLN A 97 12.74 3.13 16.27
C GLN A 97 11.39 3.46 16.91
N ASN A 98 11.39 3.91 18.16
CA ASN A 98 10.21 4.08 19.02
C ASN A 98 9.30 5.22 18.50
N GLU A 99 8.75 5.05 17.31
CA GLU A 99 8.07 6.07 16.53
C GLU A 99 6.56 5.79 16.50
N HIS A 100 5.79 6.82 16.83
CA HIS A 100 4.34 6.80 16.64
C HIS A 100 4.02 6.95 15.16
N LEU A 101 3.88 5.82 14.46
CA LEU A 101 3.41 5.80 13.07
C LEU A 101 1.92 6.18 13.03
N SER A 102 1.59 7.24 12.31
CA SER A 102 0.23 7.79 12.25
C SER A 102 -0.69 6.99 11.32
N LEU A 103 -1.96 6.91 11.70
CA LEU A 103 -3.01 6.31 10.87
C LEU A 103 -3.14 7.10 9.56
N GLY A 104 -3.28 6.39 8.44
CA GLY A 104 -3.50 6.98 7.11
C GLY A 104 -2.27 7.51 6.39
N THR A 105 -1.15 7.67 7.08
CA THR A 105 0.13 7.98 6.41
C THR A 105 0.60 6.76 5.64
N VAL A 106 1.02 6.95 4.39
CA VAL A 106 1.64 5.89 3.58
C VAL A 106 3.13 5.85 3.84
N PHE A 107 3.63 4.71 4.29
CA PHE A 107 5.05 4.52 4.59
C PHE A 107 5.71 3.69 3.50
N LYS A 108 6.86 4.16 3.00
CA LYS A 108 7.80 3.32 2.27
C LYS A 108 8.81 2.76 3.26
N ASN A 109 8.98 1.45 3.27
CA ASN A 109 9.85 0.76 4.21
C ASN A 109 11.30 0.76 3.72
N GLY A 110 12.24 0.47 4.62
CA GLY A 110 13.64 0.31 4.26
C GLY A 110 13.89 -0.94 3.43
N GLU A 111 14.95 -0.93 2.62
CA GLU A 111 15.36 -2.07 1.81
C GLU A 111 15.54 -3.33 2.69
N GLY A 112 15.04 -4.48 2.23
CA GLY A 112 15.10 -5.76 2.94
C GLY A 112 13.99 -5.96 3.99
N ALA A 113 13.10 -4.99 4.15
CA ALA A 113 11.96 -5.07 5.05
C ALA A 113 10.92 -6.14 4.64
N PRO A 114 10.01 -6.52 5.57
CA PRO A 114 9.01 -7.54 5.32
C PRO A 114 7.99 -7.17 4.23
N TRP A 115 7.79 -5.88 3.99
CA TRP A 115 6.92 -5.30 2.97
C TRP A 115 7.52 -3.96 2.51
N ASP A 116 7.25 -3.56 1.26
CA ASP A 116 7.88 -2.39 0.64
C ASP A 116 7.12 -1.11 1.00
N ILE A 117 5.79 -1.15 0.99
CA ILE A 117 4.91 -0.02 1.31
C ILE A 117 3.89 -0.49 2.34
N PHE A 118 3.46 0.37 3.25
CA PHE A 118 2.37 0.05 4.16
C PHE A 118 1.64 1.28 4.69
N PHE A 119 0.45 1.07 5.23
CA PHE A 119 -0.27 2.06 6.02
C PHE A 119 -1.22 1.37 7.00
N PHE A 120 -1.74 2.14 7.95
CA PHE A 120 -2.69 1.66 8.94
C PHE A 120 -4.08 2.24 8.71
N LEU A 121 -5.10 1.39 8.83
CA LEU A 121 -6.52 1.79 8.88
C LEU A 121 -7.16 1.12 10.09
N ASP A 122 -7.68 1.91 11.02
CA ASP A 122 -8.22 1.43 12.30
C ASP A 122 -7.25 0.43 12.97
N ASN A 123 -7.66 -0.84 13.14
CA ASN A 123 -6.84 -1.90 13.72
C ASN A 123 -6.17 -2.82 12.68
N TYR A 124 -6.02 -2.36 11.43
CA TYR A 124 -5.43 -3.12 10.33
C TYR A 124 -4.10 -2.52 9.86
N LEU A 125 -3.12 -3.40 9.68
CA LEU A 125 -1.95 -3.16 8.83
C LEU A 125 -2.31 -3.51 7.39
N ILE A 126 -2.18 -2.55 6.48
CA ILE A 126 -2.22 -2.80 5.04
C ILE A 126 -0.78 -2.88 4.55
N ALA A 127 -0.27 -4.09 4.33
CA ALA A 127 1.07 -4.35 3.82
C ALA A 127 1.03 -4.50 2.30
N ILE A 128 1.92 -3.82 1.59
CA ILE A 128 2.00 -3.81 0.14
C ILE A 128 3.39 -4.27 -0.29
N GLN A 129 3.42 -5.27 -1.15
CA GLN A 129 4.63 -5.77 -1.79
C GLN A 129 4.58 -5.41 -3.28
N VAL A 130 5.59 -4.69 -3.74
CA VAL A 130 5.74 -4.23 -5.11
C VAL A 130 6.67 -5.19 -5.86
N LYS A 131 6.13 -5.90 -6.85
CA LYS A 131 6.89 -6.81 -7.71
C LYS A 131 6.88 -6.27 -9.14
N SER A 132 8.00 -5.70 -9.56
CA SER A 132 8.24 -5.38 -10.96
C SER A 132 8.97 -6.55 -11.62
N SER A 133 8.68 -6.78 -12.91
CA SER A 133 9.67 -7.42 -13.80
C SER A 133 10.98 -6.61 -13.70
N ASN A 134 12.07 -7.27 -13.34
CA ASN A 134 13.36 -6.61 -13.22
C ASN A 134 13.95 -6.40 -14.61
N VAL A 135 14.15 -5.14 -15.01
CA VAL A 135 14.71 -4.76 -16.32
C VAL A 135 16.13 -5.32 -16.52
N THR A 136 16.92 -5.51 -15.44
CA THR A 136 18.27 -6.10 -15.53
C THR A 136 18.29 -7.63 -15.46
N ALA A 137 17.21 -8.29 -15.03
CA ALA A 137 17.14 -9.75 -14.97
C ALA A 137 16.59 -10.39 -16.25
N GLY A 138 15.98 -9.60 -17.15
CA GLY A 138 15.41 -10.10 -18.41
C GLY A 138 14.34 -11.18 -18.24
N GLN A 139 13.83 -11.39 -17.03
CA GLN A 139 12.87 -12.44 -16.69
C GLN A 139 11.65 -11.78 -16.04
N PRO A 140 10.45 -11.95 -16.63
CA PRO A 140 9.18 -11.64 -15.99
C PRO A 140 9.11 -12.31 -14.60
N GLN A 141 8.56 -11.61 -13.60
CA GLN A 141 8.25 -12.21 -12.31
C GLN A 141 6.83 -12.77 -12.34
N THR A 142 6.71 -14.05 -12.70
CA THR A 142 5.43 -14.75 -12.64
C THR A 142 4.88 -14.74 -11.21
N LEU A 143 3.66 -14.25 -11.03
CA LEU A 143 2.86 -14.41 -9.82
C LEU A 143 2.49 -15.88 -9.63
N SER A 144 3.44 -16.67 -9.14
CA SER A 144 3.22 -18.06 -8.77
C SER A 144 2.62 -18.17 -7.37
N LYS A 145 1.90 -19.26 -7.11
CA LYS A 145 1.45 -19.59 -5.75
C LYS A 145 2.62 -19.60 -4.75
N GLY A 146 3.78 -20.12 -5.15
CA GLY A 146 4.97 -20.14 -4.29
C GLY A 146 5.50 -18.75 -3.95
N LEU A 147 5.40 -17.78 -4.87
CA LEU A 147 5.75 -16.38 -4.58
C LEU A 147 4.75 -15.77 -3.59
N VAL A 148 3.46 -15.98 -3.81
CA VAL A 148 2.40 -15.49 -2.91
C VAL A 148 2.57 -16.08 -1.51
N ASP A 149 2.79 -17.39 -1.39
CA ASP A 149 3.00 -18.09 -0.11
C ASP A 149 4.26 -17.57 0.61
N LYS A 150 5.34 -17.29 -0.14
CA LYS A 150 6.57 -16.72 0.40
C LYS A 150 6.34 -15.32 0.98
N GLU A 151 5.70 -14.43 0.24
CA GLU A 151 5.42 -13.07 0.73
C GLU A 151 4.41 -13.10 1.88
N TYR A 152 3.39 -13.98 1.81
CA TYR A 152 2.45 -14.20 2.92
C TYR A 152 3.18 -14.58 4.21
N ASN A 153 4.04 -15.61 4.17
CA ASN A 153 4.77 -16.07 5.35
C ASN A 153 5.68 -14.97 5.92
N LYS A 154 6.37 -14.24 5.03
CA LYS A 154 7.24 -13.11 5.40
C LYS A 154 6.45 -12.02 6.15
N VAL A 155 5.27 -11.63 5.65
CA VAL A 155 4.41 -10.65 6.34
C VAL A 155 3.84 -11.22 7.64
N ASN A 156 3.40 -12.48 7.64
CA ASN A 156 2.84 -13.14 8.81
C ASN A 156 3.85 -13.20 9.97
N ASP A 157 5.08 -13.63 9.70
CA ASP A 157 6.14 -13.72 10.70
C ASP A 157 6.50 -12.34 11.26
N ALA A 158 6.61 -11.33 10.38
CA ALA A 158 6.84 -9.95 10.80
C ALA A 158 5.68 -9.38 11.64
N PHE A 159 4.44 -9.70 11.29
CA PHE A 159 3.26 -9.28 12.05
C PHE A 159 3.25 -9.89 13.46
N GLU A 160 3.63 -11.17 13.59
CA GLU A 160 3.76 -11.81 14.90
C GLU A 160 4.89 -11.20 15.75
N VAL A 161 6.00 -10.79 15.14
CA VAL A 161 7.05 -10.01 15.83
C VAL A 161 6.48 -8.67 16.31
N MET A 162 5.83 -7.93 15.42
CA MET A 162 5.21 -6.64 15.72
C MET A 162 4.22 -6.76 16.90
N LYS A 163 3.34 -7.76 16.87
CA LYS A 163 2.35 -8.01 17.92
C LYS A 163 2.99 -8.34 19.27
N LYS A 164 4.10 -9.08 19.28
CA LYS A 164 4.86 -9.35 20.52
C LYS A 164 5.53 -8.09 21.05
N SER A 165 6.09 -7.25 20.18
CA SER A 165 6.75 -6.00 20.56
C SER A 165 5.83 -4.96 21.17
N PHE A 166 4.55 -4.98 20.82
CA PHE A 166 3.53 -4.05 21.33
C PHE A 166 2.63 -4.64 22.43
N GLU A 167 2.93 -5.85 22.92
CA GLU A 167 2.16 -6.58 23.94
C GLU A 167 0.63 -6.52 23.71
N SER A 168 -0.18 -6.41 24.79
CA SER A 168 -1.64 -6.25 24.72
C SER A 168 -2.10 -4.84 24.31
N GLU A 169 -1.17 -3.91 24.10
CA GLU A 169 -1.46 -2.50 23.85
C GLU A 169 -1.50 -2.13 22.37
N SER A 170 -1.04 -3.03 21.47
CA SER A 170 -1.10 -2.77 20.03
C SER A 170 -2.55 -2.50 19.60
N PRO A 171 -2.84 -1.31 19.02
CA PRO A 171 -4.14 -1.07 18.41
C PRO A 171 -4.33 -1.92 17.15
N ILE A 172 -3.24 -2.42 16.54
CA ILE A 172 -3.26 -3.19 15.30
C ILE A 172 -3.43 -4.68 15.61
N LYS A 173 -4.53 -5.26 15.13
CA LYS A 173 -4.98 -6.63 15.41
C LYS A 173 -5.02 -7.52 14.18
N HIS A 174 -5.07 -6.92 13.00
CA HIS A 174 -5.24 -7.62 11.73
C HIS A 174 -4.24 -7.10 10.70
N TRP A 175 -4.01 -7.89 9.66
CA TRP A 175 -3.21 -7.47 8.52
C TRP A 175 -3.80 -7.97 7.21
N VAL A 176 -3.49 -7.24 6.14
CA VAL A 176 -3.80 -7.58 4.75
C VAL A 176 -2.52 -7.44 3.94
N LEU A 177 -2.21 -8.43 3.10
CA LEU A 177 -1.15 -8.33 2.10
C LEU A 177 -1.74 -8.03 0.72
N PHE A 178 -1.18 -7.01 0.09
CA PHE A 178 -1.45 -6.63 -1.27
C PHE A 178 -0.19 -6.79 -2.12
N ILE A 179 -0.28 -7.46 -3.26
CA ILE A 179 0.86 -7.62 -4.18
C ILE A 179 0.58 -6.79 -5.45
N CYS A 180 1.34 -5.72 -5.63
CA CYS A 180 1.30 -4.89 -6.84
C CYS A 180 2.24 -5.46 -7.88
N THR A 181 1.75 -5.73 -9.09
CA THR A 181 2.59 -6.16 -10.21
C THR A 181 2.38 -5.31 -11.46
N ASN A 182 3.40 -5.22 -12.30
CA ASN A 182 3.33 -4.56 -13.60
C ASN A 182 3.10 -5.53 -14.78
N GLU A 183 2.87 -6.83 -14.50
CA GLU A 183 2.67 -7.83 -15.55
C GLU A 183 1.24 -7.83 -16.10
N PRO A 184 1.07 -8.03 -17.42
CA PRO A 184 -0.23 -8.35 -17.99
C PRO A 184 -0.70 -9.71 -17.47
N LYS A 185 -1.99 -9.76 -17.15
CA LYS A 185 -2.73 -10.95 -16.71
C LYS A 185 -2.32 -12.19 -17.52
N THR A 186 -1.58 -13.12 -16.92
CA THR A 186 -1.55 -14.49 -17.40
C THR A 186 -2.84 -15.15 -16.90
N THR A 187 -3.67 -15.59 -17.83
CA THR A 187 -4.89 -16.35 -17.55
C THR A 187 -4.52 -17.55 -16.68
N LEU A 188 -4.93 -17.51 -15.41
CA LEU A 188 -5.07 -18.68 -14.54
C LEU A 188 -6.14 -19.61 -15.10
#